data_AF-A0A2V1NY47-F1
#
_entry.id   AF-A0A2V1NY47-F1
#
_cell.length_a   1.000
_cell.length_b   1.000
_cell.length_c   1.000
_cell.angle_alpha   90.00
_cell.angle_beta   90.00
_cell.angle_gamma   90.00
#
_symmetry.space_group_name_H-M   'P 1'
#
loop_
_entity.id
_entity.type
_entity.pdbx_description
1 polymer ?
#
loop_
_entity_poly.entity_id
_entity_poly.type
_entity_poly.pdbx_seq_one_letter_code
_entity_poly.pdbx_strand_id
1 'polypeptide(L)' 'MRAGEPSVAESGPLHLSVWSPAVRPVPGCAECAELAELRAQARRAGDGSRASDYAVMIRTHDTGHAGTP' A
#
# COMPACT_ATOMS: atom_id res chain seq x y z
N MET A 1 41.26 -9.31 -26.52
CA MET A 1 40.39 -10.18 -25.71
C MET A 1 39.05 -9.47 -25.58
N ARG A 2 37.96 -9.95 -26.21
CA ARG A 2 36.63 -9.33 -26.07
C ARG A 2 36.03 -9.82 -24.75
N ALA A 3 35.65 -8.88 -23.87
CA ALA A 3 34.89 -9.18 -22.67
C ALA A 3 33.55 -9.82 -23.07
N GLY A 4 33.24 -10.96 -22.47
CA GLY A 4 31.98 -11.67 -22.71
C GLY A 4 30.79 -10.81 -22.27
N GLU A 5 29.80 -10.70 -23.14
CA GLU A 5 28.54 -10.03 -22.84
C GLU A 5 27.81 -10.76 -21.70
N PRO A 6 27.25 -10.04 -20.71
CA PRO A 6 26.49 -10.69 -19.64
C PRO A 6 25.23 -11.33 -20.23
N SER A 7 25.16 -12.66 -20.16
CA SER A 7 23.95 -13.40 -20.53
C SER A 7 22.86 -13.16 -19.49
N VAL A 8 21.77 -12.53 -19.90
CA VAL A 8 20.56 -12.44 -19.06
C VAL A 8 19.86 -13.79 -19.15
N ALA A 9 20.10 -14.66 -18.18
CA ALA A 9 19.32 -15.87 -18.03
C ALA A 9 17.85 -15.48 -17.78
N GLU A 10 16.94 -16.01 -18.60
CA GLU A 10 15.50 -15.81 -18.43
C GLU A 10 15.08 -16.45 -17.10
N SER A 11 14.94 -15.63 -16.07
CA SER A 11 14.40 -16.07 -14.79
C SER A 11 12.89 -16.26 -14.98
N GLY A 12 12.39 -17.46 -14.70
CA GLY A 12 10.96 -17.77 -14.82
C GLY A 12 10.07 -16.82 -14.01
N PRO A 13 8.74 -16.93 -14.15
CA PRO A 13 7.80 -15.98 -13.55
C PRO A 13 8.04 -15.77 -12.06
N LEU A 14 8.30 -14.53 -11.67
CA LEU A 14 8.43 -14.16 -10.27
C LEU A 14 7.04 -14.16 -9.62
N HIS A 15 6.83 -15.06 -8.68
CA HIS A 15 5.59 -15.08 -7.90
C HIS A 15 5.65 -13.97 -6.83
N LEU A 16 5.09 -12.81 -7.16
CA LEU A 16 4.99 -11.68 -6.23
C LEU A 16 3.73 -11.84 -5.37
N SER A 17 3.91 -12.20 -4.11
CA SER A 17 2.86 -12.10 -3.10
C SER A 17 2.48 -10.63 -2.92
N VAL A 18 1.17 -10.32 -2.89
CA VAL A 18 0.74 -8.96 -2.55
C VAL A 18 1.00 -8.72 -1.05
N TRP A 19 2.11 -8.07 -0.73
CA TRP A 19 2.38 -7.63 0.63
C TRP A 19 1.62 -6.31 0.87
N SER A 20 0.67 -6.33 1.81
CA SER A 20 0.00 -5.12 2.27
C SER A 20 -0.12 -5.17 3.79
N PRO A 21 0.58 -4.28 4.53
CA PRO A 21 0.45 -4.23 5.97
C PRO A 21 -0.98 -3.88 6.38
N ALA A 22 -1.38 -4.34 7.57
CA ALA A 22 -2.71 -4.05 8.10
C ALA A 22 -2.92 -2.53 8.23
N VAL A 23 -4.09 -2.06 7.81
CA VAL A 23 -4.53 -0.68 7.96
C VAL A 23 -5.46 -0.63 9.16
N ARG A 24 -5.15 0.20 10.16
CA ARG A 24 -5.93 0.35 11.39
C ARG A 24 -6.36 1.81 11.57
N PRO A 25 -7.60 2.17 11.21
CA PRO A 25 -8.16 3.47 11.53
C PRO A 25 -8.29 3.63 13.05
N VAL A 26 -8.04 4.83 13.58
CA VAL A 26 -8.21 5.11 15.02
C VAL A 26 -9.69 5.29 15.36
N PRO A 27 -10.24 4.53 16.33
CA PRO A 27 -11.63 4.69 16.76
C PRO A 27 -11.91 6.12 17.25
N GLY A 28 -13.01 6.70 16.77
CA GLY A 28 -13.44 8.05 17.16
C GLY A 28 -12.79 9.19 16.38
N CYS A 29 -11.78 8.92 15.54
CA CYS A 29 -11.26 9.91 14.60
C CYS A 29 -12.11 9.94 13.32
N ALA A 30 -12.72 11.09 13.03
CA ALA A 30 -13.60 11.27 11.87
C ALA A 30 -12.86 11.10 10.54
N GLU A 31 -11.64 11.65 10.42
CA GLU A 31 -10.82 11.55 9.21
C GLU A 31 -10.41 10.09 8.93
N CYS A 32 -10.00 9.36 9.98
CA CYS A 32 -9.72 7.92 9.88
C CYS A 32 -10.94 7.12 9.39
N ALA A 33 -12.15 7.45 9.87
CA ALA A 33 -13.38 6.79 9.46
C ALA A 33 -13.71 7.07 7.98
N GLU A 34 -13.58 8.32 7.54
CA GLU A 34 -13.81 8.72 6.14
C GLU A 34 -12.82 8.01 5.20
N LEU A 35 -11.52 8.04 5.51
CA LEU A 35 -10.50 7.37 4.71
C LEU A 35 -10.73 5.85 4.64
N ALA A 36 -11.19 5.24 5.73
CA ALA A 36 -11.51 3.81 5.76
C ALA A 36 -12.69 3.48 4.84
N GLU A 37 -13.71 4.33 4.81
CA GLU A 37 -14.86 4.18 3.94
C GLU A 37 -14.50 4.37 2.46
N LEU A 38 -13.76 5.43 2.11
CA LEU A 38 -13.24 5.66 0.75
C LEU A 38 -12.38 4.50 0.27
N ARG A 39 -11.53 3.94 1.14
CA ARG A 39 -10.74 2.75 0.85
C ARG A 39 -11.59 1.53 0.56
N ALA A 40 -12.65 1.31 1.34
CA ALA A 40 -13.57 0.20 1.14
C ALA A 40 -14.32 0.35 -0.19
N GLN A 41 -14.72 1.57 -0.56
CA GLN A 41 -15.32 1.86 -1.87
C GLN A 41 -14.34 1.56 -3.02
N ALA A 42 -13.10 2.04 -2.94
CA ALA A 42 -12.07 1.77 -3.94
C ALA A 42 -11.82 0.26 -4.14
N ARG A 43 -11.77 -0.51 -3.05
CA ARG A 43 -11.67 -1.97 -3.12
C ARG A 43 -12.86 -2.62 -3.83
N ARG A 44 -14.09 -2.18 -3.51
CA ARG A 44 -15.30 -2.69 -4.19
C ARG A 44 -15.32 -2.35 -5.68
N ALA A 45 -14.74 -1.21 -6.07
CA ALA A 45 -14.61 -0.79 -7.46
C ALA A 45 -13.44 -1.45 -8.21
N GLY A 46 -12.58 -2.22 -7.53
CA GLY A 46 -11.35 -2.79 -8.13
C GLY A 46 -10.24 -1.77 -8.35
N ASP A 47 -10.36 -0.56 -7.80
CA ASP A 47 -9.35 0.48 -7.88
C ASP A 47 -8.24 0.25 -6.84
N GLY A 48 -7.27 -0.57 -7.22
CA GLY A 48 -6.13 -0.92 -6.38
C GLY A 48 -5.20 0.26 -6.08
N SER A 49 -5.13 1.24 -6.98
CA SER A 49 -4.32 2.46 -6.79
C SER A 49 -4.90 3.27 -5.63
N ARG A 50 -6.17 3.67 -5.73
CA ARG A 50 -6.83 4.46 -4.68
C ARG A 50 -6.89 3.70 -3.36
N ALA A 51 -7.18 2.39 -3.39
CA ALA A 51 -7.19 1.58 -2.17
C ALA A 51 -5.83 1.58 -1.45
N SER A 52 -4.74 1.69 -2.20
CA SER A 52 -3.37 1.80 -1.67
C SER A 52 -3.09 3.20 -1.14
N ASP A 53 -3.49 4.24 -1.86
CA ASP A 53 -3.34 5.64 -1.43
C ASP A 53 -4.08 5.90 -0.10
N TYR A 54 -5.35 5.48 -0.01
CA TYR A 54 -6.10 5.59 1.24
C TYR A 54 -5.48 4.78 2.38
N ALA A 55 -4.85 3.63 2.09
CA ALA A 55 -4.11 2.88 3.11
C ALA A 55 -2.90 3.66 3.63
N VAL A 56 -2.17 4.36 2.76
CA VAL A 56 -1.05 5.21 3.16
C VAL A 56 -1.55 6.38 4.00
N MET A 57 -2.59 7.09 3.56
CA MET A 57 -3.14 8.24 4.28
C MET A 57 -3.58 7.88 5.71
N ILE A 58 -4.26 6.74 5.91
CA ILE A 58 -4.62 6.29 7.26
C ILE A 58 -3.38 6.06 8.13
N ARG A 59 -2.32 5.45 7.59
CA ARG A 59 -1.07 5.18 8.35
C ARG A 59 -0.34 6.46 8.72
N THR A 60 -0.28 7.43 7.80
CA THR A 60 0.34 8.74 8.06
C THR A 60 -0.49 9.57 9.03
N HIS A 61 -1.81 9.47 8.97
CA HIS A 61 -2.67 10.12 9.96
C HIS A 61 -2.52 9.47 11.35
N ASP A 62 -2.42 8.13 11.42
CA ASP A 62 -2.19 7.37 12.65
C ASP A 62 -0.89 7.77 13.36
N THR A 63 0.18 8.14 12.62
CA THR A 63 1.40 8.67 13.26
C THR A 63 1.15 9.97 14.04
N GLY A 64 0.20 10.80 13.62
CA GLY A 64 -0.23 11.99 14.36
C GLY A 64 -1.02 11.65 15.64
N HIS A 65 -1.68 10.49 15.68
CA HIS A 65 -2.35 10.00 16.90
C HIS A 65 -1.38 9.41 17.93
N ALA A 66 -0.24 8.89 17.48
CA ALA A 66 0.81 8.36 18.35
C ALA A 66 1.60 9.44 19.12
N GLY A 67 1.28 10.73 18.92
CA GLY A 67 1.80 11.83 19.74
C GLY A 67 3.14 12.41 19.29
N THR A 68 3.57 12.19 18.05
CA THR A 68 4.72 12.92 17.49
C THR A 68 4.25 13.79 16.31
N PRO A 69 4.35 15.13 16.42
CA PRO A 69 4.04 16.04 15.33
C PRO A 69 5.03 15.93 14.16
#